data_AF-A0A3N0YJJ3-F1
#
_entry.id   AF-A0A3N0YJJ3-F1
#
_cell.length_a   1.000
_cell.length_b   1.000
_cell.length_c   1.000
_cell.angle_alpha   90.00
_cell.angle_beta   90.00
_cell.angle_gamma   90.00
#
_symmetry.space_group_name_H-M   'P 1'
#
loop_
_entity.id
_entity.type
_entity.pdbx_description
1 polymer ?
#
loop_
_entity_poly.entity_id
_entity_poly.type
_entity_poly.pdbx_seq_one_letter_code
_entity_poly.pdbx_strand_id
1 'polypeptide(L)'
;MGKRKDLSEFDKDQIAMARRLGQSISKTAALVGCSRSAVVSIYQKWFKEGTVVNRRQGHGLLRLIDARGERRLARVVRSNRRATVAQTAQEVNAGSDRKVSEYTVLHNLSNMSVSE
;
A
#
# COMPACT_ATOMS: atom_id res chain seq x y z
N MET A 1 28.51 -18.16 25.02
CA MET A 1 27.50 -17.43 24.23
C MET A 1 26.35 -17.05 25.14
N GLY A 2 26.19 -15.76 25.46
CA GLY A 2 25.22 -15.28 26.44
C GLY A 2 23.78 -15.52 25.98
N LYS A 3 22.95 -16.02 26.90
CA LYS A 3 21.53 -16.28 26.66
C LYS A 3 20.85 -15.00 26.16
N ARG A 4 20.15 -15.06 25.02
CA ARG A 4 19.28 -13.98 24.57
C ARG A 4 18.14 -13.86 25.58
N LYS A 5 18.22 -12.89 26.49
CA LYS A 5 17.01 -12.42 27.18
C LYS A 5 16.24 -11.63 26.13
N ASP A 6 15.09 -12.14 25.74
CA ASP A 6 14.19 -11.39 24.89
C ASP A 6 13.76 -10.14 25.67
N LEU A 7 14.02 -8.97 25.07
CA LEU A 7 13.60 -7.69 25.65
C LEU A 7 12.07 -7.63 25.70
N SER A 8 11.54 -7.05 26.78
CA SER A 8 10.10 -6.89 26.93
C SER A 8 9.54 -5.96 25.83
N GLU A 9 8.25 -6.05 25.56
CA GLU A 9 7.59 -5.15 24.60
C GLU A 9 7.73 -3.69 25.04
N PHE A 10 7.60 -3.44 26.35
CA PHE A 10 7.84 -2.12 26.95
C PHE A 10 9.26 -1.58 26.68
N ASP A 11 10.29 -2.43 26.80
CA ASP A 11 11.67 -2.04 26.51
C ASP A 11 11.86 -1.70 25.03
N LYS A 12 11.22 -2.44 24.12
CA LYS A 12 11.25 -2.18 22.68
C LYS A 12 10.58 -0.84 22.35
N ASP A 13 9.46 -0.54 23.00
CA ASP A 13 8.75 0.73 22.83
C ASP A 13 9.56 1.92 23.35
N GLN A 14 10.21 1.78 24.51
CA GLN A 14 11.13 2.80 25.01
C GLN A 14 12.31 3.04 24.06
N ILE A 15 12.87 1.97 23.47
CA ILE A 15 13.91 2.08 22.44
C ILE A 15 13.38 2.84 21.21
N ALA A 16 12.21 2.49 20.70
CA ALA A 16 11.61 3.14 19.53
C ALA A 16 11.33 4.63 19.81
N MET A 17 10.78 4.95 20.98
CA MET A 17 10.49 6.32 21.39
C MET A 17 11.76 7.16 21.55
N ALA A 18 12.76 6.66 22.27
CA ALA A 18 14.04 7.37 22.45
C ALA A 18 14.74 7.65 21.12
N ARG A 19 14.67 6.72 20.16
CA ARG A 19 15.21 6.90 18.82
C ARG A 19 14.41 7.89 17.98
N ARG A 20 13.08 7.91 18.09
CA ARG A 20 12.23 8.94 17.47
C ARG A 20 12.52 10.34 18.02
N LEU A 21 12.85 10.44 19.31
CA LEU A 21 13.27 11.68 19.97
C LEU A 21 14.72 12.10 19.66
N GLY A 22 15.43 11.38 18.77
CA GLY A 22 16.78 11.72 18.37
C GLY A 22 17.86 11.41 19.42
N GLN A 23 17.57 10.62 20.46
CA GLN A 23 18.55 10.27 21.47
C GLN A 23 19.65 9.35 20.92
N SER A 24 20.87 9.48 21.46
CA SER A 24 22.00 8.66 21.06
C SER A 24 21.83 7.19 21.48
N ILE A 25 22.40 6.27 20.69
CA ILE A 25 22.30 4.83 20.94
C ILE A 25 22.82 4.46 22.33
N SER A 26 23.93 5.08 22.76
CA SER A 26 24.50 4.84 24.09
C SER A 26 23.57 5.29 25.22
N LYS A 27 22.88 6.43 25.04
CA LYS A 27 21.92 6.93 26.04
C LYS A 27 20.69 6.03 26.15
N THR A 28 20.17 5.56 25.02
CA THR A 28 19.05 4.60 24.97
C THR A 28 19.44 3.25 25.58
N ALA A 29 20.64 2.75 25.28
CA ALA A 29 21.16 1.51 25.84
C ALA A 29 21.28 1.58 27.36
N ALA A 30 21.77 2.71 27.90
CA ALA A 30 21.86 2.94 29.34
C ALA A 30 20.47 3.05 30.00
N LEU A 31 19.52 3.72 29.35
CA LEU A 31 18.14 3.87 29.87
C LEU A 31 17.43 2.51 30.04
N VAL A 32 17.58 1.64 29.05
CA VAL A 32 16.87 0.34 28.99
C VAL A 32 17.69 -0.77 29.64
N GLY A 33 18.96 -0.51 29.98
CA GLY A 33 19.87 -1.51 30.53
C GLY A 33 20.23 -2.62 29.54
N CYS A 34 20.24 -2.31 28.23
CA CYS A 34 20.52 -3.27 27.16
C CYS A 34 21.78 -2.90 26.36
N SER A 35 22.25 -3.82 25.50
CA SER A 35 23.43 -3.55 24.67
C SER A 35 23.12 -2.55 23.56
N ARG A 36 24.13 -1.77 23.13
CA ARG A 36 24.01 -0.87 21.96
C ARG A 36 23.58 -1.62 20.70
N SER A 37 24.02 -2.87 20.54
CA SER A 37 23.63 -3.72 19.40
C SER A 37 22.16 -4.14 19.45
N ALA A 38 21.58 -4.36 20.64
CA ALA A 38 20.16 -4.65 20.80
C ALA A 38 19.31 -3.45 20.40
N VAL A 39 19.68 -2.24 20.83
CA VAL A 39 19.02 -0.98 20.43
C VAL A 39 18.99 -0.82 18.91
N VAL A 40 20.13 -1.03 18.24
CA VAL A 40 20.21 -0.93 16.77
C VAL A 40 19.34 -1.97 16.09
N SER A 41 19.40 -3.23 16.54
CA SER A 41 18.61 -4.33 15.96
C SER A 41 17.11 -4.10 16.09
N ILE A 42 16.65 -3.65 17.25
CA ILE A 42 15.23 -3.32 17.50
C ILE A 42 14.78 -2.15 16.64
N TYR A 43 15.57 -1.06 16.60
CA TYR A 43 15.23 0.10 15.79
C TYR A 43 15.14 -0.23 14.30
N GLN A 44 16.06 -1.07 13.79
CA GLN A 44 16.02 -1.53 12.40
C GLN A 44 14.80 -2.41 12.09
N LYS A 45 14.43 -3.33 13.00
CA LYS A 45 13.22 -4.14 12.85
C LYS A 45 11.98 -3.26 12.82
N TRP A 46 11.86 -2.34 13.77
CA TRP A 46 10.77 -1.37 13.84
C TRP A 46 10.67 -0.52 12.56
N PHE A 47 11.81 -0.02 12.04
CA PHE A 47 11.82 0.74 10.78
C PHE A 47 11.38 -0.11 9.58
N LYS A 48 11.82 -1.36 9.49
CA LYS A 48 11.41 -2.29 8.41
C LYS A 48 9.93 -2.64 8.50
N GLU A 49 9.42 -2.95 9.68
CA GLU A 49 8.00 -3.26 9.90
C GLU A 49 7.12 -2.03 9.62
N GLY A 50 7.51 -0.84 10.10
CA GLY A 50 6.84 0.42 9.77
C GLY A 50 6.89 0.76 8.27
N THR A 51 7.97 0.41 7.58
CA THR A 51 8.09 0.55 6.11
C THR A 51 7.17 -0.43 5.37
N VAL A 52 7.00 -1.66 5.87
CA VAL A 52 6.09 -2.66 5.28
C VAL A 52 4.62 -2.26 5.45
N VAL A 53 4.24 -1.65 6.58
CA VAL A 53 2.88 -1.11 6.78
C VAL A 53 2.65 0.12 5.88
N ASN A 54 3.64 1.01 5.74
CA ASN A 54 3.54 2.19 4.88
C ASN A 54 3.59 1.84 3.37
N ARG A 55 4.19 0.70 2.98
CA ARG A 55 4.20 0.25 1.58
C ARG A 55 2.80 -0.09 1.03
N ARG A 56 1.78 -0.24 1.89
CA ARG A 56 0.39 -0.42 1.45
C ARG A 56 -0.25 0.82 0.83
N GLN A 57 0.43 1.97 0.78
CA GLN A 57 -0.10 3.20 0.17
C GLN A 57 0.36 3.44 -1.28
N GLY A 58 1.13 2.52 -1.87
CA GLY A 58 1.78 2.74 -3.17
C GLY A 58 1.55 1.67 -4.22
N HIS A 59 0.56 0.78 -4.07
CA HIS A 59 0.08 0.04 -5.23
C HIS A 59 -0.92 0.94 -5.93
N GLY A 60 -0.41 1.78 -6.82
CA GLY A 60 -1.23 2.39 -7.86
C GLY A 60 -2.09 1.27 -8.42
N LEU A 61 -3.40 1.43 -8.23
CA LEU A 61 -4.45 0.54 -8.70
C LEU A 61 -4.00 -0.02 -10.05
N LEU A 62 -3.95 -1.35 -10.18
CA LEU A 62 -3.63 -2.02 -11.44
C LEU A 62 -4.64 -1.53 -12.48
N ARG A 63 -4.31 -0.45 -13.17
CA ARG A 63 -5.08 0.12 -14.26
C ARG A 63 -4.87 -0.81 -15.44
N LEU A 64 -5.67 -1.89 -15.45
CA LEU A 64 -5.71 -2.85 -16.53
C LEU A 64 -6.17 -2.18 -17.83
N ILE A 65 -6.86 -1.04 -17.70
CA ILE A 65 -7.21 -0.10 -18.77
C ILE A 65 -6.28 1.11 -18.69
N ASP A 66 -5.73 1.54 -19.82
CA ASP A 66 -4.93 2.76 -19.88
C ASP A 66 -5.78 4.02 -19.64
N ALA A 67 -5.14 5.17 -19.36
CA ALA A 67 -5.87 6.42 -19.11
C ALA A 67 -6.78 6.85 -20.28
N ARG A 68 -6.47 6.44 -21.51
CA ARG A 68 -7.30 6.68 -22.70
C ARG A 68 -8.53 5.78 -22.69
N GLY A 69 -8.39 4.49 -22.38
CA GLY A 69 -9.49 3.55 -22.23
C GLY A 69 -10.42 3.92 -21.07
N GLU A 70 -9.89 4.45 -19.96
CA GLU A 70 -10.71 4.98 -18.85
C GLU A 70 -11.58 6.16 -19.30
N ARG A 71 -11.00 7.14 -20.02
CA ARG A 71 -11.76 8.29 -20.57
C ARG A 71 -12.84 7.84 -21.54
N ARG A 72 -12.55 6.81 -22.35
CA ARG A 72 -13.49 6.24 -23.30
C ARG A 72 -14.63 5.52 -22.58
N LEU A 73 -14.31 4.66 -21.63
CA LEU A 73 -15.28 3.97 -20.78
C LEU A 73 -16.20 4.98 -20.07
N ALA A 74 -15.64 6.03 -19.47
CA ALA A 74 -16.42 7.09 -18.83
C ALA A 74 -17.32 7.87 -19.82
N ARG A 75 -16.97 7.95 -21.10
CA ARG A 75 -17.85 8.54 -22.13
C ARG A 75 -19.00 7.59 -22.47
N VAL A 76 -18.70 6.32 -22.70
CA VAL A 76 -19.70 5.29 -23.03
C VAL A 76 -20.75 5.17 -21.91
N VAL A 77 -20.31 5.09 -20.67
CA VAL A 77 -21.18 4.98 -19.49
C VAL A 77 -22.07 6.21 -19.31
N ARG A 78 -21.53 7.42 -19.57
CA ARG A 78 -22.30 8.66 -19.50
C ARG A 78 -23.34 8.77 -20.62
N SER A 79 -22.98 8.38 -21.84
CA SER A 79 -23.89 8.43 -22.99
C SER A 79 -24.96 7.34 -22.94
N ASN A 80 -24.63 6.16 -22.39
CA ASN A 80 -25.49 4.98 -22.38
C ASN A 80 -25.65 4.41 -20.96
N ARG A 81 -26.37 5.13 -20.08
CA ARG A 81 -26.61 4.72 -18.67
C ARG A 81 -27.25 3.34 -18.51
N ARG A 82 -27.89 2.80 -19.57
CA ARG A 82 -28.56 1.49 -19.59
C ARG A 82 -27.80 0.41 -20.39
N ALA A 83 -26.59 0.69 -20.88
CA ALA A 83 -25.82 -0.28 -21.65
C ALA A 83 -25.36 -1.47 -20.78
N THR A 84 -25.39 -2.66 -21.37
CA THR A 84 -24.86 -3.87 -20.72
C THR A 84 -23.32 -3.84 -20.73
N VAL A 85 -22.69 -4.54 -19.78
CA VAL A 85 -21.23 -4.67 -19.68
C VAL A 85 -20.60 -5.17 -20.99
N ALA A 86 -21.24 -6.14 -21.67
CA ALA A 86 -20.79 -6.65 -22.97
C ALA A 86 -20.80 -5.57 -24.07
N GLN A 87 -21.86 -4.77 -24.15
CA GLN A 87 -21.97 -3.65 -25.11
C GLN A 87 -20.91 -2.58 -24.83
N THR A 88 -20.70 -2.27 -23.55
CA THR A 88 -19.67 -1.32 -23.11
C THR A 88 -18.26 -1.82 -23.45
N ALA A 89 -17.98 -3.11 -23.26
CA ALA A 89 -16.71 -3.72 -23.63
C ALA A 89 -16.47 -3.65 -25.15
N GLN A 90 -17.47 -3.97 -25.96
CA GLN A 90 -17.38 -3.85 -27.42
C GLN A 90 -17.09 -2.42 -27.86
N GLU A 91 -17.80 -1.44 -27.29
CA GLU A 91 -17.63 -0.03 -27.65
C GLU A 91 -16.28 0.54 -27.20
N VAL A 92 -15.78 0.15 -26.02
CA VAL A 92 -14.44 0.53 -25.55
C VAL A 92 -13.34 -0.10 -26.39
N ASN A 93 -13.55 -1.33 -26.85
CA ASN A 93 -12.61 -2.09 -27.69
C ASN A 93 -12.61 -1.70 -29.17
N ALA A 94 -13.61 -0.94 -29.64
CA ALA A 94 -13.74 -0.54 -31.04
C ALA A 94 -12.64 0.46 -31.44
N GLY A 95 -11.53 0.00 -32.02
CA GLY A 95 -10.38 0.86 -32.33
C GLY A 95 -9.35 0.97 -31.21
N SER A 96 -9.32 0.00 -30.30
CA SER A 96 -8.17 -0.29 -29.43
C SER A 96 -7.47 -1.56 -29.91
N ASP A 97 -6.14 -1.53 -29.98
CA ASP A 97 -5.30 -2.71 -30.26
C ASP A 97 -5.37 -3.74 -29.11
N ARG A 98 -5.60 -3.26 -27.89
CA ARG A 98 -5.77 -4.10 -26.70
C ARG A 98 -7.25 -4.32 -26.41
N LYS A 99 -7.67 -5.58 -26.41
CA LYS A 99 -9.05 -5.98 -26.04
C LYS A 99 -9.18 -6.07 -24.52
N VAL A 100 -10.17 -5.38 -23.99
CA VAL A 100 -10.59 -5.38 -22.59
C VAL A 100 -11.67 -6.45 -22.42
N SER A 101 -11.54 -7.30 -21.40
CA SER A 101 -12.55 -8.30 -21.07
C SER A 101 -13.74 -7.68 -20.36
N GLU A 102 -14.90 -8.33 -20.45
CA GLU A 102 -16.11 -7.90 -19.72
C GLU A 102 -15.89 -7.80 -18.21
N TYR A 103 -15.14 -8.76 -17.63
CA TYR A 103 -14.73 -8.73 -16.23
C TYR A 103 -13.95 -7.45 -15.88
N THR A 104 -13.04 -7.02 -16.76
CA THR A 104 -12.28 -5.79 -16.56
C THR A 104 -13.16 -4.56 -16.63
N VAL A 105 -14.13 -4.53 -17.55
CA VAL A 105 -15.11 -3.44 -17.64
C VAL A 105 -15.94 -3.37 -16.37
N LEU A 106 -16.50 -4.50 -15.92
CA LEU A 106 -17.29 -4.56 -14.68
C LEU A 106 -16.49 -4.06 -13.47
N HIS A 107 -15.24 -4.49 -13.31
CA HIS A 107 -14.38 -4.06 -12.21
C HIS A 107 -14.12 -2.54 -12.23
N ASN A 108 -13.92 -1.96 -13.41
CA ASN A 108 -13.71 -0.52 -13.54
C ASN A 108 -15.00 0.29 -13.36
N LEU A 109 -16.15 -0.25 -13.78
CA LEU A 109 -17.47 0.36 -13.52
C LEU A 109 -17.73 0.46 -12.02
N SER A 110 -17.48 -0.60 -11.26
CA SER A 110 -17.62 -0.60 -9.79
C SER A 110 -16.73 0.45 -9.11
N ASN A 111 -15.54 0.72 -9.64
CA ASN A 111 -14.66 1.78 -9.12
C ASN A 111 -15.15 3.19 -9.48
N MET A 112 -15.93 3.34 -10.56
CA MET A 112 -16.49 4.63 -10.99
C MET A 112 -17.83 4.95 -10.31
N SER A 113 -18.60 3.94 -9.89
CA SER A 113 -19.91 4.14 -9.25
C SER A 113 -19.84 4.37 -7.74
N VAL A 114 -18.69 4.15 -7.08
CA VAL A 114 -18.50 4.31 -5.63
C VAL A 114 -18.10 5.75 -5.27
N SER A 115 -18.68 6.73 -5.95
CA SER A 115 -18.53 8.15 -5.63
C SER A 115 -19.90 8.81 -5.65
N GLU A 116 -20.75 8.42 -4.71
CA GLU A 116 -21.91 9.19 -4.24
C GLU A 116 -21.74 9.46 -2.74
#